data_AF-A0A3N2QAK7-F1
#
_entry.id   AF-A0A3N2QAK7-F1
#
_cell.length_a   1.000
_cell.length_b   1.000
_cell.length_c   1.000
_cell.angle_alpha   90.00
_cell.angle_beta   90.00
_cell.angle_gamma   90.00
#
_symmetry.space_group_name_H-M   'P 1'
#
loop_
_entity.id
_entity.type
_entity.pdbx_description
1 polymer ?
#
loop_
_entity_poly.entity_id
_entity_poly.type
_entity_poly.pdbx_seq_one_letter_code
_entity_poly.pdbx_strand_id
1 'polypeptide(L)' 'MLILTWLSEVLDQRALLGLFTQIWFLPCLVSLSVLPADINRWAMYALITVLLSYPSPHPMHVGWASLR' A
#
# COMPACT_ATOMS: atom_id res chain seq x y z
N MET A 1 0.86 -12.98 -4.96
CA MET A 1 -0.52 -13.43 -4.69
C MET A 1 -0.57 -14.59 -3.72
N LEU A 2 0.24 -15.66 -3.88
CA LEU A 2 0.38 -16.75 -2.89
C LEU A 2 0.95 -16.34 -1.51
N ILE A 3 1.89 -15.38 -1.50
CA ILE A 3 2.50 -14.87 -0.26
C ILE A 3 1.47 -14.13 0.59
N LEU A 4 0.52 -13.41 -0.02
CA LEU A 4 -0.50 -12.64 0.71
C LEU A 4 -1.55 -13.54 1.37
N THR A 5 -1.91 -14.66 0.73
CA THR A 5 -2.81 -15.67 1.32
C THR A 5 -2.16 -16.39 2.48
N TRP A 6 -0.87 -16.77 2.37
CA TRP A 6 -0.12 -17.39 3.47
C TRP A 6 0.11 -16.42 4.63
N LEU A 7 0.43 -15.16 4.35
CA LEU A 7 0.57 -14.13 5.39
C LEU A 7 -0.77 -13.82 6.08
N SER A 8 -1.90 -13.89 5.37
CA SER A 8 -3.24 -13.70 5.94
C SER A 8 -3.64 -14.82 6.89
N GLU A 9 -3.12 -16.03 6.69
CA GLU A 9 -3.31 -17.19 7.56
C GLU A 9 -2.39 -17.13 8.80
N VAL A 10 -1.16 -16.64 8.64
CA VAL A 10 -0.18 -16.53 9.73
C VAL A 10 -0.47 -15.35 10.67
N LEU A 11 -1.07 -14.26 10.17
CA LEU A 11 -1.20 -13.03 10.94
C LEU A 11 -2.49 -12.88 11.73
N ASP A 12 -3.59 -13.60 11.42
CA ASP A 12 -4.93 -13.57 12.07
C ASP A 12 -5.54 -12.16 12.38
N GLN A 13 -4.83 -11.08 12.04
CA GLN A 13 -5.12 -9.69 12.36
C GLN A 13 -4.99 -8.88 11.08
N ARG A 14 -6.05 -8.97 10.28
CA ARG A 14 -6.25 -8.25 9.01
C ARG A 14 -6.14 -6.73 9.17
N ALA A 15 -6.32 -6.22 10.41
CA ALA A 15 -6.14 -4.82 10.79
C ALA A 15 -4.69 -4.31 10.64
N LEU A 16 -3.67 -5.16 10.87
CA LEU A 16 -2.26 -4.75 10.74
C LEU A 16 -1.87 -4.46 9.29
N LEU A 17 -2.45 -5.20 8.34
CA LEU A 17 -2.21 -4.97 6.90
C LEU A 17 -2.91 -3.70 6.41
N GLY A 18 -4.10 -3.37 6.94
CA GLY A 18 -4.75 -2.08 6.70
C GLY A 18 -3.99 -0.89 7.31
N LEU A 19 -3.37 -1.09 8.48
CA LEU A 19 -2.49 -0.10 9.08
C LEU A 19 -1.21 0.09 8.25
N PHE A 20 -0.65 -1.01 7.72
CA PHE A 20 0.54 -0.97 6.88
C PHE A 20 0.31 -0.20 5.58
N THR A 21 -0.85 -0.34 4.94
CA THR A 21 -1.20 0.47 3.77
C THR A 21 -1.35 1.95 4.15
N GLN A 22 -1.98 2.29 5.26
CA GLN A 22 -2.03 3.69 5.72
C GLN A 22 -0.65 4.28 6.01
N ILE A 23 0.24 3.51 6.65
CA ILE A 23 1.64 3.90 6.91
C ILE A 23 2.42 4.06 5.60
N TRP A 24 2.09 3.31 4.54
CA TRP A 24 2.71 3.45 3.22
C TRP A 24 2.24 4.70 2.48
N PHE A 25 0.93 4.99 2.53
CA PHE A 25 0.33 6.12 1.83
C PHE A 25 0.63 7.48 2.47
N LEU A 26 0.66 7.55 3.81
CA LEU A 26 0.92 8.79 4.56
C LEU A 26 2.20 9.54 4.13
N PRO A 27 3.40 8.93 4.15
CA PRO A 27 4.63 9.63 3.76
C PRO A 27 4.64 10.03 2.29
N CYS A 28 4.02 9.22 1.41
CA CYS A 28 3.92 9.54 -0.01
C CYS A 28 3.03 10.78 -0.24
N LEU A 29 1.87 10.85 0.43
CA LEU A 29 0.96 12.00 0.38
C LEU A 29 1.57 13.26 0.99
N VAL A 30 2.24 13.12 2.15
CA VAL A 30 2.95 14.24 2.78
C VAL A 30 4.03 14.78 1.84
N SER A 31 4.83 13.90 1.24
CA SER A 31 5.85 14.30 0.28
C SER A 31 5.21 15.04 -0.90
N LEU A 32 4.13 14.52 -1.48
CA LEU A 32 3.41 15.17 -2.59
C LEU A 32 2.86 16.55 -2.21
N SER A 33 2.43 16.75 -0.97
CA SER A 33 1.86 18.01 -0.48
C SER A 33 2.91 19.09 -0.18
N VAL A 34 4.11 18.69 0.23
CA VAL A 34 5.21 19.60 0.62
C VAL A 34 6.09 19.95 -0.58
N LEU A 35 6.17 19.07 -1.58
CA LEU A 35 7.04 19.27 -2.74
C LEU A 35 6.47 20.37 -3.67
N PRO A 36 7.30 21.33 -4.10
CA PRO A 36 6.89 22.34 -5.07
C PRO A 36 6.68 21.72 -6.45
N ALA A 37 5.82 22.34 -7.28
CA ALA A 37 5.50 21.86 -8.63
C ALA A 37 6.71 21.80 -9.58
N ASP A 38 7.80 22.50 -9.24
CA ASP A 38 9.05 22.59 -10.02
C ASP A 38 10.09 21.53 -9.63
N ILE A 39 9.65 20.36 -9.17
CA ILE A 39 10.54 19.27 -8.77
C ILE A 39 11.16 18.57 -9.99
N ASN A 40 12.39 18.07 -9.82
CA ASN A 40 13.03 17.20 -10.80
C ASN A 40 12.11 16.03 -11.20
N ARG A 41 11.88 15.88 -12.51
CA ARG A 41 11.01 14.85 -13.10
C ARG A 41 11.33 13.43 -12.61
N TRP A 42 12.60 13.13 -12.35
CA TRP A 42 13.01 11.83 -11.82
C TRP A 42 12.59 11.60 -10.37
N ALA A 43 12.58 12.65 -9.54
CA ALA A 43 12.11 12.56 -8.16
C ALA A 43 10.60 12.35 -8.12
N MET A 44 9.85 13.05 -8.98
CA MET A 44 8.40 12.83 -9.12
C MET A 44 8.08 11.42 -9.63
N TYR A 45 8.84 10.92 -10.60
CA TYR A 45 8.70 9.55 -11.09
C TYR A 45 8.92 8.52 -9.97
N ALA A 46 10.02 8.63 -9.21
CA ALA A 46 10.31 7.73 -8.10
C ALA A 46 9.21 7.75 -7.03
N LEU A 47 8.72 8.94 -6.66
CA LEU A 47 7.67 9.10 -5.66
C LEU A 47 6.35 8.46 -6.11
N ILE A 48 5.94 8.66 -7.37
CA ILE A 48 4.74 8.02 -7.93
C ILE A 48 4.93 6.51 -8.04
N THR A 49 6.11 6.02 -8.43
CA THR A 49 6.40 4.58 -8.47
C THR A 49 6.31 3.93 -7.09
N VAL A 50 6.83 4.58 -6.04
CA VAL A 50 6.71 4.11 -4.65
C VAL A 50 5.27 4.16 -4.16
N LEU A 51 4.52 5.21 -4.53
CA LEU A 51 3.11 5.32 -4.21
C LEU A 51 2.30 4.18 -4.88
N LEU A 52 2.60 3.86 -6.14
CA LEU A 52 1.89 2.84 -6.92
C LEU A 52 2.32 1.40 -6.57
N SER A 53 3.52 1.22 -6.03
CA SER A 53 4.03 -0.09 -5.59
C SER A 53 3.46 -0.56 -4.25
N TYR A 54 2.46 0.14 -3.71
CA TYR A 54 1.79 -0.28 -2.50
C TYR A 54 1.28 -1.73 -2.63
N PRO A 55 1.47 -2.56 -1.60
CA PRO A 55 0.97 -3.93 -1.63
C PRO A 55 -0.56 -3.91 -1.65
N SER A 56 -1.16 -4.32 -2.77
CA SER A 56 -2.62 -4.30 -2.92
C SER A 56 -3.30 -5.29 -1.97
N PRO A 57 -4.18 -4.82 -1.05
CA PRO A 57 -4.94 -5.69 -0.16
C PRO A 57 -6.18 -6.28 -0.85
N HIS A 58 -6.38 -6.03 -2.16
CA HIS A 58 -7.52 -6.51 -2.93
C HIS A 58 -7.74 -8.04 -2.83
N PRO A 59 -6.71 -8.90 -2.94
CA PRO A 59 -6.90 -10.35 -2.82
C PRO A 59 -7.36 -10.79 -1.42
N MET A 60 -6.95 -10.07 -0.38
CA MET A 60 -7.31 -10.35 1.01
C MET A 60 -8.79 -10.01 1.29
N HIS A 61 -9.29 -8.89 0.75
CA HIS A 61 -10.72 -8.55 0.86
C HIS A 61 -11.62 -9.55 0.13
N VAL A 62 -11.20 -10.01 -1.05
CA VAL A 62 -11.94 -11.04 -1.80
C VAL A 62 -11.97 -12.36 -1.02
N GLY A 63 -10.84 -12.79 -0.44
CA GLY A 63 -10.78 -13.97 0.42
C GLY A 63 -11.71 -13.90 1.64
N TRP A 64 -11.94 -12.69 2.19
CA TRP A 64 -12.89 -12.47 3.27
C TRP A 64 -14.35 -12.57 2.79
N ALA A 65 -14.67 -11.99 1.64
CA ALA A 65 -16.03 -12.05 1.07
C ALA A 65 -16.40 -13.47 0.61
N SER A 66 -15.42 -14.30 0.24
CA SER A 66 -15.62 -15.68 -0.20
C SER A 66 -15.69 -16.71 0.93
N LEU A 67 -15.42 -16.32 2.20
CA LEU A 67 -15.46 -17.22 3.36
C LEU A 67 -16.89 -17.37 3.93
N ARG A 68 -17.88 -17.45 3.03
CA ARG A 68 -19.28 -17.76 3.32
C ARG A 68 -19.75 -18.93 2.47
#